data_AF-A0A0G1Y4W0-F1
#
_entry.id   AF-A0A0G1Y4W0-F1
#
_cell.length_a   1.000
_cell.length_b   1.000
_cell.length_c   1.000
_cell.angle_alpha   90.00
_cell.angle_beta   90.00
_cell.angle_gamma   90.00
#
_symmetry.space_group_name_H-M   'P 1'
#
loop_
_entity.id
_entity.type
_entity.pdbx_description
1 polymer ?
#
loop_
_entity_poly.entity_id
_entity_poly.type
_entity_poly.pdbx_seq_one_letter_code
_entity_poly.pdbx_strand_id
1 'polypeptide(L)'
;MMLRQLMHIVSSVAYSVAQISQGLFFHPYQTMQSLLREKVFFWLTLLPMGIWVVARLVWGLMIVPLVRLVFSCSATNFWGCQLIPFFTHWLWYFCVLWQLVLLYLFVRFIYAFAQGRE
;
A
#
# COMPACT_ATOMS: atom_id res chain seq x y z
N MET A 1 15.00 -31.53 -1.51
CA MET A 1 14.82 -31.10 -0.10
C MET A 1 14.88 -29.58 0.05
N MET A 2 15.92 -28.92 -0.49
CA MET A 2 16.12 -27.46 -0.41
C MET A 2 14.99 -26.62 -1.06
N LEU A 3 14.48 -27.02 -2.24
CA LEU A 3 13.40 -26.30 -2.94
C LEU A 3 12.10 -26.22 -2.13
N ARG A 4 11.75 -27.31 -1.42
CA ARG A 4 10.53 -27.38 -0.61
C ARG A 4 10.60 -26.45 0.61
N GLN A 5 11.75 -26.41 1.29
CA GLN A 5 11.98 -25.47 2.40
C GLN A 5 11.94 -24.02 1.92
N LEU A 6 12.55 -23.71 0.78
CA LEU A 6 12.49 -22.38 0.16
C LEU A 6 11.04 -21.95 -0.13
N MET A 7 10.23 -22.84 -0.71
CA MET A 7 8.81 -22.56 -0.94
C MET A 7 8.05 -22.29 0.36
N HIS A 8 8.31 -23.06 1.42
CA HIS A 8 7.67 -22.84 2.72
C HIS A 8 8.04 -21.47 3.31
N ILE A 9 9.33 -21.10 3.27
CA ILE A 9 9.81 -19.81 3.76
C ILE A 9 9.18 -18.66 2.96
N VAL A 10 9.18 -18.76 1.63
CA VAL A 10 8.57 -17.73 0.78
C VAL A 10 7.07 -17.60 1.06
N SER A 11 6.37 -18.72 1.22
CA SER A 11 4.93 -18.71 1.52
C SER A 11 4.60 -18.10 2.88
N SER A 12 5.40 -18.38 3.93
CA SER A 12 5.18 -17.82 5.26
C SER A 12 5.49 -16.33 5.29
N VAL A 13 6.58 -15.89 4.66
CA VAL A 13 6.91 -14.47 4.54
C VAL A 13 5.82 -13.72 3.76
N ALA A 14 5.38 -14.27 2.63
CA ALA A 14 4.31 -13.67 1.83
C ALA A 14 3.01 -13.56 2.63
N TYR A 15 2.66 -14.60 3.39
CA TYR A 15 1.50 -14.60 4.27
C TYR A 15 1.59 -13.51 5.35
N SER A 16 2.72 -13.41 6.05
CA SER A 16 2.94 -12.38 7.08
C SER A 16 2.88 -10.97 6.48
N VAL A 17 3.49 -10.75 5.31
CA VAL A 17 3.42 -9.45 4.61
C VAL A 17 1.98 -9.11 4.25
N ALA A 18 1.21 -10.07 3.71
CA ALA A 18 -0.19 -9.86 3.36
C ALA A 18 -1.05 -9.54 4.60
N GLN A 19 -0.87 -10.30 5.69
CA GLN A 19 -1.57 -10.10 6.95
C GLN A 19 -1.27 -8.72 7.55
N ILE A 20 0.00 -8.31 7.57
CA ILE A 20 0.40 -6.98 8.06
C ILE A 20 -0.17 -5.88 7.16
N SER A 21 -0.16 -6.07 5.84
CA SER A 21 -0.71 -5.09 4.90
C SER A 21 -2.21 -4.89 5.10
N GLN A 22 -2.96 -5.98 5.27
CA GLN A 22 -4.39 -5.93 5.60
C GLN A 22 -4.64 -5.31 6.97
N GLY A 23 -3.85 -5.70 7.98
CA GLY A 23 -3.93 -5.14 9.32
C GLY A 23 -3.68 -3.63 9.32
N LEU A 24 -2.66 -3.17 8.61
CA LEU A 24 -2.39 -1.75 8.43
C LEU A 24 -3.60 -1.05 7.81
N PHE A 25 -4.24 -1.64 6.81
CA PHE A 25 -5.41 -1.07 6.12
C PHE A 25 -6.67 -0.97 7.00
N PHE A 26 -7.04 -2.03 7.72
CA PHE A 26 -8.28 -2.08 8.50
C PHE A 26 -8.12 -1.63 9.95
N HIS A 27 -6.98 -1.94 10.57
CA HIS A 27 -6.68 -1.71 11.98
C HIS A 27 -5.30 -1.06 12.17
N PRO A 28 -5.05 0.12 11.56
CA PRO A 28 -3.72 0.74 11.49
C PRO A 28 -3.09 0.94 12.87
N TYR A 29 -3.88 1.27 13.89
CA TYR A 29 -3.40 1.49 15.25
C TYR A 29 -2.79 0.22 15.86
N GLN A 30 -3.56 -0.88 15.90
CA GLN A 30 -3.14 -2.14 16.50
C GLN A 30 -1.96 -2.74 15.75
N THR A 31 -2.01 -2.71 14.42
CA THR A 31 -0.96 -3.28 13.58
C THR A 31 0.33 -2.47 13.68
N MET A 32 0.27 -1.13 13.72
CA MET A 32 1.46 -0.29 13.89
C MET A 32 2.11 -0.49 15.27
N GLN A 33 1.31 -0.64 16.33
CA GLN A 33 1.82 -0.93 17.67
C GLN A 33 2.58 -2.26 17.70
N SER A 34 1.99 -3.32 17.13
CA SER A 34 2.64 -4.64 17.03
C SER A 34 3.93 -4.58 16.21
N LEU A 35 3.89 -3.92 15.04
CA LEU A 35 5.03 -3.74 14.15
C LEU A 35 6.24 -3.11 14.83
N LEU A 36 6.01 -2.06 15.62
CA LEU A 36 7.07 -1.34 16.32
C LEU A 36 7.61 -2.13 17.52
N ARG A 37 6.76 -2.92 18.19
CA ARG A 37 7.19 -3.81 19.28
C ARG A 37 8.11 -4.91 18.77
N GLU A 38 7.79 -5.53 17.64
CA GLU A 38 8.55 -6.65 17.08
C GLU A 38 9.82 -6.21 16.33
N LYS A 39 9.90 -4.97 15.82
CA LYS A 39 11.04 -4.37 15.09
C LYS A 39 11.49 -5.08 13.80
N VAL A 40 11.02 -6.30 13.52
CA VAL A 40 11.40 -7.08 12.33
C VAL A 40 10.85 -6.47 11.04
N PHE A 41 9.67 -5.88 11.12
CA PHE A 41 8.89 -5.47 9.95
C PHE A 41 8.70 -3.94 9.85
N PHE A 42 9.56 -3.17 10.51
CA PHE A 42 9.53 -1.70 10.49
C PHE A 42 9.42 -1.11 9.08
N TRP A 43 10.09 -1.70 8.09
CA TRP A 43 10.05 -1.27 6.70
C TRP A 43 8.66 -1.38 6.05
N LEU A 44 7.77 -2.21 6.59
CA LEU A 44 6.38 -2.31 6.12
C LEU A 44 5.55 -1.06 6.41
N THR A 45 6.06 -0.12 7.22
CA THR A 45 5.45 1.21 7.35
C THR A 45 5.54 2.05 6.08
N LEU A 46 6.49 1.72 5.19
CA LEU A 46 6.65 2.30 3.85
C LEU A 46 5.87 1.53 2.78
N LEU A 47 5.16 0.46 3.16
CA LEU A 47 4.42 -0.38 2.24
C LEU A 47 3.36 0.39 1.43
N PRO A 48 2.62 1.38 1.96
CA PRO A 48 1.72 2.17 1.12
C PRO A 48 2.44 3.00 0.06
N MET A 49 3.66 3.47 0.31
CA MET A 49 4.47 4.14 -0.71
C MET A 49 4.87 3.16 -1.82
N GLY A 50 5.26 1.94 -1.46
CA GLY A 50 5.52 0.86 -2.42
C GLY A 50 4.28 0.50 -3.24
N ILE A 51 3.13 0.29 -2.57
CA ILE A 51 1.84 0.05 -3.23
C ILE A 51 1.47 1.22 -4.14
N TRP A 52 1.68 2.46 -3.73
CA TRP A 52 1.38 3.62 -4.55
C TRP A 52 2.23 3.68 -5.82
N VAL A 53 3.53 3.39 -5.74
CA VAL A 53 4.40 3.32 -6.92
C VAL A 53 3.91 2.22 -7.88
N VAL A 54 3.64 1.03 -7.36
CA VAL A 54 3.14 -0.10 -8.17
C VAL A 54 1.78 0.23 -8.78
N ALA A 55 0.84 0.77 -7.99
CA ALA A 55 -0.48 1.15 -8.44
C ALA A 55 -0.41 2.26 -9.50
N ARG A 56 0.49 3.24 -9.35
CA ARG A 56 0.72 4.29 -10.34
C ARG A 56 1.32 3.75 -11.64
N LEU A 57 2.26 2.81 -11.55
CA LEU A 57 2.83 2.13 -12.72
C LEU A 57 1.76 1.31 -13.45
N VAL A 58 1.01 0.49 -12.75
CA VAL A 58 -0.08 -0.31 -13.34
C VAL A 58 -1.16 0.59 -13.94
N TRP A 59 -1.57 1.62 -13.21
CA TRP A 59 -2.59 2.56 -13.68
C TRP A 59 -2.12 3.32 -14.93
N GLY A 60 -0.94 3.94 -14.87
CA GLY A 60 -0.41 4.76 -15.95
C GLY A 60 0.06 3.99 -17.18
N LEU A 61 0.70 2.83 -16.99
CA LEU A 61 1.29 2.04 -18.08
C LEU A 61 0.37 0.97 -18.65
N MET A 62 -0.62 0.48 -17.89
CA MET A 62 -1.53 -0.57 -18.37
C MET A 62 -2.97 -0.06 -18.49
N ILE A 63 -3.55 0.44 -17.40
CA ILE A 63 -5.00 0.72 -17.37
C ILE A 63 -5.36 1.94 -18.25
N VAL A 64 -4.67 3.07 -18.09
CA VAL A 64 -4.90 4.28 -18.88
C VAL A 64 -4.76 4.04 -20.39
N PRO A 65 -3.68 3.42 -20.92
CA PRO A 65 -3.56 3.18 -22.35
C PRO A 65 -4.58 2.16 -22.85
N LEU A 66 -4.90 1.11 -22.07
CA LEU A 66 -5.91 0.12 -22.45
C LEU A 66 -7.30 0.76 -22.57
N VAL A 67 -7.70 1.59 -21.61
CA VAL A 67 -8.98 2.32 -21.67
C VAL A 67 -9.00 3.28 -22.86
N ARG A 68 -7.90 4.00 -23.11
CA ARG A 68 -7.80 4.91 -24.27
C ARG A 68 -7.91 4.17 -25.61
N LEU A 69 -7.34 2.97 -25.71
CA LEU A 69 -7.36 2.14 -26.91
C LEU A 69 -8.74 1.53 -27.15
N VAL A 70 -9.36 0.94 -26.12
CA VAL A 70 -10.67 0.28 -26.24
C VAL A 70 -11.80 1.28 -26.52
N PHE A 71 -11.81 2.42 -25.83
CA PHE A 71 -12.90 3.39 -25.93
C PHE A 71 -12.62 4.53 -26.93
N SER A 72 -11.46 4.52 -27.61
CA SER A 72 -11.07 5.55 -28.58
C SER A 72 -11.28 6.97 -28.04
N CYS A 73 -10.74 7.24 -26.85
CA CYS A 73 -10.97 8.48 -26.10
C CYS A 73 -10.56 9.78 -26.84
N SER A 74 -9.89 9.69 -28.00
CA SER A 74 -9.57 10.85 -28.85
C SER A 74 -10.68 11.20 -29.84
N ALA A 75 -11.57 10.26 -30.16
CA ALA A 75 -12.62 10.40 -31.17
C ALA A 75 -14.02 10.48 -30.56
N THR A 76 -14.22 9.97 -29.34
CA THR A 76 -15.53 9.91 -28.68
C THR A 76 -15.52 10.63 -27.33
N ASN A 77 -16.58 11.38 -27.02
CA ASN A 77 -16.82 11.97 -25.70
C ASN A 77 -17.38 10.92 -24.73
N PHE A 78 -16.65 9.82 -24.55
CA PHE A 78 -17.04 8.78 -23.60
C PHE A 78 -16.76 9.24 -22.17
N TRP A 79 -17.78 9.16 -21.29
CA TRP A 79 -17.69 9.60 -19.90
C TRP A 79 -16.58 8.91 -19.11
N GLY A 80 -16.31 7.63 -19.40
CA GLY A 80 -15.22 6.89 -18.75
C GLY A 80 -13.84 7.52 -18.98
N CYS A 81 -13.62 8.18 -20.12
CA CYS A 81 -12.36 8.88 -20.42
C CYS A 81 -12.18 10.13 -19.57
N GLN A 82 -13.27 10.81 -19.20
CA GLN A 82 -13.26 12.00 -18.35
C GLN A 82 -13.06 11.66 -16.87
N LEU A 83 -13.38 10.43 -16.45
CA LEU A 83 -13.18 9.96 -15.08
C LEU A 83 -11.73 9.52 -14.79
N ILE A 84 -10.93 9.27 -15.83
CA ILE A 84 -9.50 8.91 -15.68
C ILE A 84 -8.73 9.89 -14.78
N PRO A 85 -8.75 11.23 -15.03
CA PRO A 85 -8.07 12.18 -14.17
C PRO A 85 -8.65 12.18 -12.75
N PHE A 86 -9.97 12.04 -12.58
CA PHE A 86 -10.60 11.98 -11.26
C PHE A 86 -10.05 10.82 -10.43
N PHE A 87 -10.08 9.58 -10.95
CA PHE A 87 -9.57 8.41 -10.24
C PHE A 87 -8.07 8.49 -9.99
N THR A 88 -7.31 9.08 -10.92
CA THR A 88 -5.86 9.28 -10.75
C THR A 88 -5.56 10.19 -9.56
N HIS A 89 -6.24 11.33 -9.45
CA HIS A 89 -6.07 12.25 -8.32
C HIS A 89 -6.61 11.66 -7.03
N TRP A 90 -7.79 11.03 -7.07
CA TRP A 90 -8.39 10.40 -5.90
C TRP A 90 -7.47 9.33 -5.29
N LEU A 91 -6.91 8.45 -6.11
CA LEU A 91 -5.97 7.42 -5.66
C LEU A 91 -4.70 8.04 -5.06
N TRP A 92 -4.21 9.12 -5.67
CA TRP A 92 -3.06 9.86 -5.15
C TRP A 92 -3.35 10.47 -3.78
N TYR A 93 -4.46 11.20 -3.63
CA TYR A 93 -4.87 11.80 -2.36
C TYR A 93 -5.07 10.74 -1.27
N PHE A 94 -5.74 9.64 -1.61
CA PHE A 94 -5.94 8.53 -0.69
C PHE A 94 -4.61 7.99 -0.17
N CYS A 95 -3.65 7.71 -1.05
CA CYS A 95 -2.34 7.20 -0.65
C CYS A 95 -1.53 8.21 0.18
N VAL A 96 -1.56 9.50 -0.16
CA VAL A 96 -0.86 10.54 0.62
C VAL A 96 -1.45 10.67 2.03
N LEU A 97 -2.77 10.78 2.13
CA LEU A 97 -3.46 10.86 3.43
C LEU A 97 -3.19 9.61 4.26
N TRP A 98 -3.23 8.43 3.63
CA TRP A 98 -2.93 7.17 4.29
C TRP A 98 -1.49 7.13 4.82
N GLN A 99 -0.52 7.60 4.04
CA GLN A 99 0.87 7.67 4.47
C GLN A 99 1.05 8.63 5.65
N LEU A 100 0.35 9.77 5.65
CA LEU A 100 0.37 10.71 6.78
C LEU A 100 -0.20 10.09 8.06
N VAL A 101 -1.29 9.32 7.97
CA VAL A 101 -1.87 8.60 9.12
C VAL A 101 -0.88 7.58 9.68
N LEU A 102 -0.27 6.77 8.82
CA LEU A 102 0.71 5.78 9.27
C LEU A 102 1.95 6.45 9.86
N LEU A 103 2.45 7.54 9.26
CA LEU A 103 3.59 8.30 9.79
C LEU A 103 3.26 8.90 11.16
N TYR A 104 2.06 9.45 11.33
CA TYR A 104 1.60 9.97 12.62
C TYR A 104 1.58 8.87 13.69
N LEU A 105 0.95 7.72 13.40
CA LEU A 105 0.88 6.59 14.34
C LEU A 105 2.28 6.07 14.67
N PHE A 106 3.13 5.99 13.66
CA PHE A 106 4.50 5.55 13.79
C PHE A 106 5.30 6.45 14.75
N VAL A 107 5.30 7.77 14.53
CA VAL A 107 5.98 8.72 15.42
C VAL A 107 5.41 8.65 16.83
N ARG A 108 4.09 8.57 16.96
CA ARG A 108 3.40 8.46 18.25
C ARG A 108 3.85 7.24 19.05
N PHE A 109 3.89 6.06 18.43
CA PHE A 109 4.27 4.84 19.11
C PHE A 109 5.76 4.75 19.39
N ILE A 110 6.62 5.24 18.50
CA ILE A 110 8.06 5.35 18.79
C ILE A 110 8.29 6.18 20.05
N TYR A 111 7.61 7.32 20.16
CA TYR A 111 7.72 8.18 21.33
C TYR A 111 7.19 7.48 22.59
N ALA A 112 6.05 6.78 22.50
CA ALA A 112 5.49 6.04 23.63
C ALA A 112 6.44 4.93 24.13
N PHE A 113 7.01 4.13 23.23
CA PHE A 113 7.97 3.08 23.58
C PHE A 113 9.30 3.65 24.09
N ALA A 114 9.76 4.79 23.57
CA ALA A 114 10.94 5.47 24.10
C ALA A 114 10.73 5.99 25.53
N GLN A 115 9.49 6.30 25.93
CA GLN A 115 9.12 6.73 27.27
C GLN A 115 8.84 5.58 28.25
N GLY A 116 8.96 4.31 27.82
CA GLY A 116 8.71 3.15 28.68
C GLY A 116 7.24 2.94 29.06
N ARG A 117 6.28 3.53 28.31
CA ARG A 117 4.86 3.17 28.43
C ARG A 117 4.58 2.03 27.47
N GLU A 118 4.32 0.84 28.03
CA GLU A 118 3.99 -0.40 27.31
C GLU A 118 2.70 -0.32 26.49
#